data_AF-A0A9X2L9D9-F1
#
_entry.id   AF-A0A9X2L9D9-F1
#
_cell.length_a   1.000
_cell.length_b   1.000
_cell.length_c   1.000
_cell.angle_alpha   90.00
_cell.angle_beta   90.00
_cell.angle_gamma   90.00
#
_symmetry.space_group_name_H-M   'P 1'
#
loop_
_entity.id
_entity.type
_entity.pdbx_description
1 polymer ?
#
loop_
_entity_poly.entity_id
_entity_poly.type
_entity_poly.pdbx_seq_one_letter_code
_entity_poly.pdbx_strand_id
1 'polypeptide(L)'
;MEAITTVFRRLPVLAWMGVLQLLLVPVFAVLGLIDERTVDGLSTWLKPVKFGISLGVFLLSLAFFTHWLREGATRRLWYRLTIAGLVLATAYESIWLWQASARGVRSHFNIDSGAEAAAFNLAGLFAIILVLGAFSIGLGVHRASREPGRNRALSASIAYGLMLTFPLTLLTAGLIGYSGGAWGGSVQGPQPGLFGWRVEGGDLRAAHFFATHALQALPLTGLLALALPKTLGLWLVRLAALGYAGFVAWLAHGAVTGQDLPPVLVWPF
;
A
#
# COMPACT_ATOMS: atom_id res chain seq x y z
N MET A 1 10.62 -20.12 12.74
CA MET A 1 9.48 -20.05 13.69
C MET A 1 9.53 -18.84 14.60
N GLU A 2 10.69 -18.49 15.18
CA GLU A 2 10.82 -17.42 16.18
C GLU A 2 10.39 -16.01 15.71
N ALA A 3 10.71 -15.65 14.45
CA ALA A 3 10.27 -14.39 13.84
C ALA A 3 8.74 -14.32 13.67
N ILE A 4 8.10 -15.40 13.19
CA ILE A 4 6.65 -15.50 13.03
C ILE A 4 5.96 -15.35 14.40
N THR A 5 6.41 -16.09 15.41
CA THR A 5 5.85 -15.97 16.77
C THR A 5 6.03 -14.57 17.36
N THR A 6 7.07 -13.84 16.97
CA THR A 6 7.34 -12.48 17.46
C THR A 6 6.39 -11.45 16.86
N VAL A 7 6.01 -11.58 15.59
CA VAL A 7 5.01 -10.71 14.92
C VAL A 7 3.66 -10.81 15.62
N PHE A 8 3.18 -12.03 15.84
CA PHE A 8 1.88 -12.26 16.48
C PHE A 8 1.87 -11.91 17.97
N ARG A 9 3.02 -11.90 18.65
CA ARG A 9 3.10 -11.56 20.10
C ARG A 9 3.11 -10.06 20.40
N ARG A 10 3.73 -9.23 19.54
CA ARG A 10 3.84 -7.78 19.82
C ARG A 10 2.66 -6.96 19.32
N LEU A 11 2.03 -7.36 18.21
CA LEU A 11 0.88 -6.64 17.68
C LEU A 11 -0.13 -7.58 17.00
N PRO A 12 -0.84 -8.40 17.80
CA PRO A 12 -1.73 -9.44 17.29
C PRO A 12 -2.85 -8.87 16.40
N VAL A 13 -3.37 -7.69 16.71
CA VAL A 13 -4.53 -7.13 15.99
C VAL A 13 -4.24 -6.86 14.51
N LEU A 14 -3.14 -6.18 14.17
CA LEU A 14 -2.81 -5.92 12.77
C LEU A 14 -2.39 -7.21 12.05
N ALA A 15 -1.68 -8.10 12.75
CA ALA A 15 -1.27 -9.38 12.17
C ALA A 15 -2.50 -10.24 11.82
N TRP A 16 -3.45 -10.40 12.74
CA TRP A 16 -4.68 -11.16 12.50
C TRP A 16 -5.59 -10.51 11.47
N MET A 17 -5.71 -9.18 11.46
CA MET A 17 -6.43 -8.49 10.39
C MET A 17 -5.77 -8.74 9.03
N GLY A 18 -4.43 -8.66 8.96
CA GLY A 18 -3.71 -8.95 7.73
C GLY A 18 -3.91 -10.39 7.25
N VAL A 19 -3.84 -11.38 8.15
CA VAL A 19 -4.15 -12.78 7.84
C VAL A 19 -5.59 -12.94 7.36
N LEU A 20 -6.56 -12.32 8.06
CA LEU A 20 -7.97 -12.38 7.66
C LEU A 20 -8.17 -11.86 6.23
N GLN A 21 -7.54 -10.73 5.88
CA GLN A 21 -7.62 -10.20 4.52
C GLN A 21 -7.12 -11.22 3.49
N LEU A 22 -5.99 -11.87 3.75
CA LEU A 22 -5.43 -12.90 2.86
C LEU A 22 -6.30 -14.17 2.80
N LEU A 23 -6.94 -14.56 3.90
CA LEU A 23 -7.85 -15.72 3.93
C LEU A 23 -9.15 -15.47 3.16
N LEU A 24 -9.59 -14.22 3.04
CA LEU A 24 -10.77 -13.86 2.26
C LEU A 24 -10.50 -13.80 0.75
N VAL A 25 -9.24 -13.67 0.32
CA VAL A 25 -8.85 -13.67 -1.10
C VAL A 25 -9.38 -14.89 -1.87
N PRO A 26 -9.15 -16.15 -1.45
CA PRO A 26 -9.69 -17.31 -2.16
C PRO A 26 -11.22 -17.33 -2.17
N VAL A 27 -11.89 -16.81 -1.14
CA VAL A 27 -13.35 -16.71 -1.09
C VAL A 27 -13.86 -15.79 -2.20
N PHE A 28 -13.29 -14.57 -2.31
CA PHE A 28 -13.67 -13.63 -3.36
C PHE A 28 -13.26 -14.10 -4.76
N ALA A 29 -12.14 -14.82 -4.88
CA ALA A 29 -11.73 -15.42 -6.15
C ALA A 29 -12.76 -16.46 -6.61
N VAL A 30 -13.20 -17.36 -5.73
CA VAL A 30 -14.26 -18.34 -6.02
C VAL A 30 -15.59 -17.65 -6.36
N LEU A 31 -15.96 -16.61 -5.61
CA LEU A 31 -17.15 -15.79 -5.93
C LEU A 31 -17.05 -15.19 -7.34
N GLY A 32 -15.86 -14.73 -7.75
CA GLY A 32 -15.61 -14.23 -9.10
C GLY A 32 -15.73 -15.27 -10.22
N LEU A 33 -15.70 -16.57 -9.90
CA LEU A 33 -15.91 -17.64 -10.87
C LEU A 33 -17.39 -18.02 -11.03
N ILE A 34 -18.24 -17.72 -10.04
CA ILE A 34 -19.65 -18.11 -10.02
C ILE A 34 -20.62 -16.94 -10.18
N ASP A 35 -20.20 -15.72 -9.85
CA ASP A 35 -20.99 -14.51 -10.02
C ASP A 35 -20.60 -13.81 -11.32
N GLU A 36 -21.49 -13.87 -12.31
CA GLU A 36 -21.27 -13.34 -13.66
C GLU A 36 -21.34 -11.80 -13.73
N ARG A 37 -21.73 -11.11 -12.65
CA ARG A 37 -21.85 -9.66 -12.65
C ARG A 37 -20.49 -8.99 -12.85
N THR A 38 -20.48 -8.01 -13.75
CA THR A 38 -19.30 -7.22 -14.04
C THR A 38 -19.50 -5.75 -13.69
N VAL A 39 -18.41 -5.10 -13.31
CA VAL A 39 -18.31 -3.64 -13.15
C VAL A 39 -17.15 -3.20 -14.03
N ASP A 40 -17.42 -2.33 -15.01
CA ASP A 40 -16.44 -1.87 -16.00
C ASP A 40 -15.81 -3.01 -16.82
N GLY A 41 -16.60 -4.05 -17.13
CA GLY A 41 -16.16 -5.19 -17.93
C GLY A 41 -15.30 -6.21 -17.18
N LEU A 42 -15.11 -6.04 -15.87
CA LEU A 42 -14.35 -6.97 -15.01
C LEU A 42 -15.26 -7.56 -13.94
N SER A 43 -14.95 -8.77 -13.46
CA SER A 43 -15.68 -9.39 -12.35
C SER A 43 -15.82 -8.43 -11.16
N THR A 44 -17.03 -8.32 -10.61
CA THR A 44 -17.31 -7.46 -9.45
C THR A 44 -16.41 -7.79 -8.25
N TRP A 45 -15.98 -9.06 -8.13
CA TRP A 45 -15.15 -9.56 -7.02
C TRP A 45 -13.65 -9.34 -7.20
N LEU A 46 -13.21 -8.84 -8.35
CA LEU A 46 -11.78 -8.60 -8.62
C LEU A 46 -11.18 -7.55 -7.68
N LYS A 47 -11.92 -6.49 -7.35
CA LYS A 47 -11.47 -5.46 -6.40
C LYS A 47 -11.25 -6.04 -5.00
N PRO A 48 -12.20 -6.76 -4.38
CA PRO A 48 -11.99 -7.48 -3.12
C PRO A 48 -10.74 -8.38 -3.11
N VAL A 49 -10.47 -9.11 -4.20
CA VAL A 49 -9.24 -9.91 -4.34
C VAL A 49 -7.98 -9.02 -4.26
N LYS A 50 -7.90 -7.99 -5.11
CA LYS A 50 -6.72 -7.10 -5.17
C LYS A 50 -6.49 -6.36 -3.85
N PHE A 51 -7.56 -5.82 -3.25
CA PHE A 51 -7.47 -5.11 -1.97
C PHE A 51 -7.18 -6.05 -0.79
N GLY A 52 -7.74 -7.26 -0.76
CA GLY A 52 -7.43 -8.25 0.26
C GLY A 52 -5.95 -8.63 0.27
N ILE A 53 -5.35 -8.84 -0.91
CA ILE A 53 -3.91 -9.07 -1.04
C ILE A 53 -3.12 -7.85 -0.54
N SER A 54 -3.44 -6.66 -1.05
CA SER A 54 -2.70 -5.43 -0.75
C SER A 54 -2.77 -5.06 0.75
N LEU A 55 -3.98 -4.99 1.32
CA LEU A 55 -4.19 -4.70 2.74
C LEU A 55 -3.59 -5.79 3.63
N GLY A 56 -3.70 -7.06 3.24
CA GLY A 56 -3.10 -8.18 3.95
C GLY A 56 -1.59 -8.03 4.08
N VAL A 57 -0.90 -7.84 2.94
CA VAL A 57 0.56 -7.64 2.91
C VAL A 57 0.96 -6.35 3.62
N PHE A 58 0.22 -5.26 3.44
CA PHE A 58 0.46 -3.98 4.12
C PHE A 58 0.42 -4.12 5.64
N LEU A 59 -0.65 -4.72 6.18
CA LEU A 59 -0.82 -4.86 7.63
C LEU A 59 0.19 -5.82 8.26
N LEU A 60 0.50 -6.93 7.58
CA LEU A 60 1.53 -7.86 8.04
C LEU A 60 2.92 -7.19 8.05
N SER A 61 3.22 -6.38 7.03
CA SER A 61 4.45 -5.60 6.98
C SER A 61 4.54 -4.61 8.14
N LEU A 62 3.47 -3.85 8.41
CA LEU A 62 3.43 -2.93 9.55
C LEU A 62 3.58 -3.66 10.89
N ALA A 63 2.85 -4.77 11.09
CA ALA A 63 2.95 -5.59 12.28
C ALA A 63 4.39 -6.06 12.51
N PHE A 64 5.06 -6.54 11.45
CA PHE A 64 6.47 -6.94 11.50
C PHE A 64 7.41 -5.77 11.85
N PHE A 65 7.27 -4.63 11.18
CA PHE A 65 8.15 -3.48 11.41
C PHE A 65 7.98 -2.81 12.78
N THR A 66 6.87 -3.05 13.48
CA THR A 66 6.74 -2.59 14.88
C THR A 66 7.78 -3.20 15.81
N HIS A 67 8.41 -4.32 15.43
CA HIS A 67 9.56 -4.87 16.14
C HIS A 67 10.73 -3.88 16.26
N TRP A 68 10.88 -2.96 15.29
CA TRP A 68 11.92 -1.93 15.30
C TRP A 68 11.57 -0.68 16.10
N LEU A 69 10.40 -0.61 16.74
CA LEU A 69 10.10 0.48 17.65
C LEU A 69 10.90 0.34 18.95
N ARG A 70 11.14 1.48 19.61
CA ARG A 70 11.74 1.52 20.95
C ARG A 70 10.88 0.74 21.95
N GLU A 71 11.51 0.14 22.95
CA GLU A 71 10.81 -0.46 24.08
C GLU A 71 9.83 0.53 24.73
N GLY A 72 8.65 0.03 25.11
CA GLY A 72 7.58 0.86 25.67
C GLY A 72 6.85 1.75 24.66
N ALA A 73 7.19 1.74 23.37
CA ALA A 73 6.45 2.49 22.34
C ALA A 73 4.96 2.12 22.32
N THR A 74 4.64 0.85 22.54
CA THR A 74 3.26 0.34 22.56
C THR A 74 2.38 0.95 23.64
N ARG A 75 2.98 1.49 24.71
CA ARG A 75 2.27 2.15 25.81
C ARG A 75 1.98 3.64 25.53
N ARG A 76 2.55 4.20 24.47
CA ARG A 76 2.41 5.63 24.14
C ARG A 76 1.10 5.91 23.42
N LEU A 77 0.51 7.08 23.69
CA LEU A 77 -0.76 7.49 23.09
C LEU A 77 -0.71 7.53 21.55
N TRP A 78 0.34 8.11 20.98
CA TRP A 78 0.51 8.18 19.51
C TRP A 78 0.43 6.79 18.86
N TYR A 79 1.01 5.78 19.50
CA TYR A 79 1.00 4.42 18.98
C TYR A 79 -0.40 3.84 19.03
N ARG A 80 -1.07 3.95 20.19
CA ARG A 80 -2.45 3.46 20.37
C ARG A 80 -3.42 4.09 19.37
N LEU A 81 -3.32 5.41 19.14
CA LEU A 81 -4.11 6.13 18.14
C LEU A 81 -3.76 5.68 16.71
N THR A 82 -2.48 5.48 16.41
CA THR A 82 -2.03 4.95 15.10
C THR A 82 -2.65 3.58 14.82
N ILE A 83 -2.58 2.66 15.78
CA ILE A 83 -3.12 1.31 15.61
C ILE A 83 -4.66 1.35 15.51
N ALA A 84 -5.33 2.13 16.36
CA ALA A 84 -6.78 2.29 16.28
C ALA A 84 -7.22 2.84 14.91
N GLY A 85 -6.52 3.85 14.38
CA GLY A 85 -6.76 4.40 13.06
C GLY A 85 -6.58 3.36 11.95
N LEU A 86 -5.49 2.59 11.98
CA LEU A 86 -5.22 1.51 11.01
C LEU A 86 -6.32 0.43 11.01
N VAL A 87 -6.77 0.02 12.20
CA VAL A 87 -7.86 -0.96 12.37
C VAL A 87 -9.16 -0.42 11.79
N LEU A 88 -9.57 0.80 12.19
CA LEU A 88 -10.81 1.42 11.70
C LEU A 88 -10.78 1.63 10.19
N ALA A 89 -9.65 2.12 9.66
CA ALA A 89 -9.49 2.38 8.24
C ALA A 89 -9.55 1.11 7.40
N THR A 90 -8.86 0.06 7.83
CA THR A 90 -8.91 -1.23 7.12
C THR A 90 -10.31 -1.81 7.16
N ALA A 91 -10.98 -1.78 8.33
CA ALA A 91 -12.33 -2.31 8.46
C ALA A 91 -13.31 -1.58 7.54
N TYR A 92 -13.26 -0.24 7.54
CA TYR A 92 -14.10 0.57 6.66
C TYR A 92 -13.85 0.27 5.18
N GLU A 93 -12.59 0.37 4.74
CA GLU A 93 -12.20 0.17 3.34
C GLU A 93 -12.68 -1.20 2.83
N SER A 94 -12.48 -2.24 3.65
CA SER A 94 -12.85 -3.60 3.30
C SER A 94 -14.36 -3.77 3.21
N ILE A 95 -15.10 -3.37 4.25
CA ILE A 95 -16.56 -3.53 4.30
C ILE A 95 -17.22 -2.77 3.15
N TRP A 96 -16.81 -1.52 2.92
CA TRP A 96 -17.34 -0.70 1.84
C TRP A 96 -17.09 -1.34 0.46
N LEU A 97 -15.87 -1.82 0.20
CA LEU A 97 -15.54 -2.52 -1.04
C LEU A 97 -16.34 -3.80 -1.23
N TRP A 98 -16.50 -4.60 -0.18
CA TRP A 98 -17.28 -5.84 -0.24
C TRP A 98 -18.74 -5.55 -0.53
N GLN A 99 -19.32 -4.53 0.10
CA GLN A 99 -20.70 -4.13 -0.13
C GLN A 99 -20.93 -3.61 -1.55
N ALA A 100 -20.05 -2.75 -2.07
CA ALA A 100 -20.14 -2.29 -3.45
C ALA A 100 -20.06 -3.47 -4.43
N SER A 101 -19.14 -4.41 -4.19
CA SER A 101 -18.95 -5.60 -5.02
C SER A 101 -20.17 -6.53 -4.97
N ALA A 102 -20.74 -6.74 -3.78
CA ALA A 102 -21.93 -7.56 -3.57
C ALA A 102 -23.17 -6.96 -4.24
N ARG A 103 -23.25 -5.63 -4.36
CA ARG A 103 -24.30 -4.93 -5.12
C ARG A 103 -24.03 -4.88 -6.63
N GLY A 104 -22.82 -5.19 -7.08
CA GLY A 104 -22.44 -5.04 -8.49
C GLY A 104 -22.32 -3.58 -8.92
N VAL A 105 -21.91 -2.69 -8.03
CA VAL A 105 -21.75 -1.25 -8.31
C VAL A 105 -20.30 -0.81 -8.15
N ARG A 106 -19.96 0.34 -8.73
CA ARG A 106 -18.65 0.97 -8.51
C ARG A 106 -18.50 1.34 -7.03
N SER A 107 -17.31 1.11 -6.48
CA SER A 107 -16.89 1.69 -5.19
C SER A 107 -16.28 3.08 -5.42
N HIS A 108 -15.09 3.11 -6.02
CA HIS A 108 -14.38 4.35 -6.33
C HIS A 108 -15.07 5.12 -7.46
N PHE A 109 -15.17 6.44 -7.29
CA PHE A 109 -15.84 7.36 -8.23
C PHE A 109 -17.33 7.11 -8.43
N ASN A 110 -17.96 6.31 -7.55
CA ASN A 110 -19.42 6.20 -7.53
C ASN A 110 -20.01 7.41 -6.83
N ILE A 111 -20.62 8.29 -7.62
CA ILE A 111 -21.28 9.51 -7.16
C ILE A 111 -22.75 9.54 -7.59
N ASP A 112 -23.32 8.37 -7.89
CA ASP A 112 -24.68 8.23 -8.41
C ASP A 112 -25.76 8.63 -7.38
N SER A 113 -25.40 8.64 -6.09
CA SER A 113 -26.22 9.17 -5.01
C SER A 113 -25.38 9.87 -3.94
N GLY A 114 -26.02 10.71 -3.12
CA GLY A 114 -25.34 11.38 -2.00
C GLY A 114 -24.73 10.40 -0.99
N ALA A 115 -25.34 9.23 -0.80
CA ALA A 115 -24.81 8.19 0.09
C ALA A 115 -23.54 7.53 -0.48
N GLU A 116 -23.53 7.21 -1.78
CA GLU A 116 -22.35 6.62 -2.44
C GLU A 116 -21.20 7.62 -2.52
N ALA A 117 -21.49 8.89 -2.84
CA ALA A 117 -20.50 9.96 -2.83
C ALA A 117 -19.89 10.17 -1.42
N ALA A 118 -20.72 10.12 -0.37
CA ALA A 118 -20.24 10.21 1.01
C ALA A 118 -19.36 9.01 1.38
N ALA A 119 -19.76 7.79 0.99
CA ALA A 119 -18.98 6.59 1.23
C ALA A 119 -17.63 6.62 0.51
N PHE A 120 -17.60 7.05 -0.76
CA PHE A 120 -16.38 7.24 -1.52
C PHE A 120 -15.43 8.27 -0.89
N ASN A 121 -15.94 9.44 -0.48
CA ASN A 121 -15.11 10.46 0.19
C ASN A 121 -14.57 9.97 1.53
N LEU A 122 -15.37 9.23 2.29
CA LEU A 122 -14.96 8.64 3.55
C LEU A 122 -13.89 7.56 3.35
N ALA A 123 -13.98 6.75 2.28
CA ALA A 123 -12.92 5.83 1.89
C ALA A 123 -11.60 6.57 1.60
N GLY A 124 -11.66 7.70 0.89
CA GLY A 124 -10.50 8.56 0.66
C GLY A 124 -9.84 9.03 1.97
N LEU A 125 -10.64 9.44 2.96
CA LEU A 125 -10.13 9.80 4.30
C LEU A 125 -9.45 8.61 4.99
N PHE A 126 -10.07 7.42 4.95
CA PHE A 126 -9.50 6.22 5.57
C PHE A 126 -8.24 5.74 4.84
N ALA A 127 -8.15 5.88 3.53
CA ALA A 127 -6.93 5.63 2.77
C ALA A 127 -5.78 6.54 3.25
N ILE A 128 -6.04 7.82 3.50
CA ILE A 128 -5.06 8.75 4.09
C ILE A 128 -4.63 8.27 5.48
N ILE A 129 -5.57 7.83 6.31
CA ILE A 129 -5.27 7.29 7.65
C ILE A 129 -4.36 6.06 7.57
N LEU A 130 -4.57 5.16 6.60
CA LEU A 130 -3.71 3.98 6.40
C LEU A 130 -2.26 4.38 6.16
N VAL A 131 -2.03 5.23 5.15
CA VAL A 131 -0.66 5.63 4.79
C VAL A 131 -0.02 6.55 5.83
N LEU A 132 -0.80 7.38 6.53
CA LEU A 132 -0.33 8.17 7.66
C LEU A 132 0.06 7.28 8.85
N GLY A 133 -0.65 6.17 9.06
CA GLY A 133 -0.30 5.17 10.06
C GLY A 133 1.06 4.51 9.78
N ALA A 134 1.33 4.19 8.51
CA ALA A 134 2.66 3.73 8.09
C ALA A 134 3.74 4.79 8.39
N PHE A 135 3.49 6.05 8.03
CA PHE A 135 4.41 7.16 8.33
C PHE A 135 4.69 7.30 9.83
N SER A 136 3.65 7.24 10.66
CA SER A 136 3.74 7.34 12.12
C SER A 136 4.65 6.25 12.71
N ILE A 137 4.47 5.00 12.26
CA ILE A 137 5.35 3.88 12.64
C ILE A 137 6.77 4.11 12.13
N GLY A 138 6.92 4.54 10.87
CA GLY A 138 8.22 4.86 10.26
C GLY A 138 9.01 5.91 11.04
N LEU A 139 8.33 6.96 11.51
CA LEU A 139 8.94 8.00 12.34
C LEU A 139 9.36 7.46 13.72
N GLY A 140 8.57 6.54 14.30
CA GLY A 140 8.95 5.79 15.50
C GLY A 140 10.21 4.96 15.29
N VAL A 141 10.29 4.22 14.19
CA VAL A 141 11.46 3.42 13.80
C VAL A 141 12.68 4.31 13.55
N HIS A 142 12.51 5.44 12.86
CA HIS A 142 13.58 6.41 12.60
C HIS A 142 14.20 6.94 13.88
N ARG A 143 13.36 7.34 14.85
CA ARG A 143 13.85 7.80 16.16
C ARG A 143 14.63 6.72 16.87
N ALA A 144 14.10 5.50 16.87
CA ALA A 144 14.71 4.37 17.54
C ALA A 144 16.01 3.90 16.84
N SER A 145 16.15 4.12 15.52
CA SER A 145 17.37 3.79 14.75
C SER A 145 18.65 4.46 15.25
N ARG A 146 18.52 5.54 16.02
CA ARG A 146 19.64 6.32 16.55
C ARG A 146 20.20 5.74 17.86
N GLU A 147 19.50 4.78 18.45
CA GLU A 147 19.90 4.13 19.71
C GLU A 147 21.17 3.28 19.55
N PRO A 148 22.02 3.20 20.61
CA PRO A 148 23.17 2.31 20.62
C PRO A 148 22.78 0.85 20.37
N GLY A 149 23.67 0.08 19.73
CA GLY A 149 23.48 -1.36 19.48
C GLY A 149 22.59 -1.71 18.28
N ARG A 150 21.92 -0.74 17.66
CA ARG A 150 21.05 -0.99 16.51
C ARG A 150 21.79 -0.89 15.18
N ASN A 151 21.43 -1.74 14.22
CA ASN A 151 21.89 -1.58 12.85
C ASN A 151 21.20 -0.36 12.21
N ARG A 152 21.97 0.72 12.03
CA ARG A 152 21.48 2.00 11.49
C ARG A 152 20.98 1.90 10.06
N ALA A 153 21.67 1.16 9.18
CA ALA A 153 21.28 1.04 7.78
C ALA A 153 19.96 0.28 7.64
N LEU A 154 19.83 -0.87 8.29
CA LEU A 154 18.59 -1.65 8.29
C LEU A 154 17.41 -0.84 8.86
N SER A 155 17.62 -0.22 10.02
CA SER A 155 16.54 0.57 10.67
C SER A 155 16.15 1.79 9.83
N ALA A 156 17.13 2.47 9.21
CA ALA A 156 16.86 3.59 8.31
C ALA A 156 16.09 3.16 7.06
N SER A 157 16.40 1.99 6.48
CA SER A 157 15.71 1.47 5.29
C SER A 157 14.22 1.21 5.54
N ILE A 158 13.90 0.66 6.73
CA ILE A 158 12.52 0.45 7.18
C ILE A 158 11.83 1.79 7.42
N ALA A 159 12.49 2.70 8.13
CA ALA A 159 11.95 4.03 8.38
C ALA A 159 11.65 4.79 7.08
N TYR A 160 12.58 4.83 6.14
CA TYR A 160 12.40 5.52 4.86
C TYR A 160 11.32 4.87 4.00
N GLY A 161 11.24 3.52 3.94
CA GLY A 161 10.13 2.82 3.27
C GLY A 161 8.76 3.25 3.79
N LEU A 162 8.59 3.19 5.10
CA LEU A 162 7.34 3.58 5.76
C LEU A 162 7.03 5.08 5.62
N MET A 163 8.04 5.94 5.77
CA MET A 163 7.86 7.38 5.68
C MET A 163 7.61 7.86 4.24
N LEU A 164 8.23 7.26 3.23
CA LEU A 164 8.02 7.64 1.82
C LEU A 164 6.72 7.08 1.26
N THR A 165 6.22 5.96 1.79
CA THR A 165 4.89 5.43 1.41
C THR A 165 3.82 6.51 1.51
N PHE A 166 3.80 7.32 2.58
CA PHE A 166 2.80 8.36 2.78
C PHE A 166 2.76 9.43 1.68
N PRO A 167 3.79 10.28 1.51
CA PRO A 167 3.74 11.36 0.53
C PRO A 167 3.66 10.86 -0.91
N LEU A 168 4.32 9.75 -1.25
CA LEU A 168 4.27 9.20 -2.61
C LEU A 168 2.87 8.67 -2.95
N THR A 169 2.25 7.94 -2.01
CA THR A 169 0.90 7.39 -2.23
C THR A 169 -0.13 8.50 -2.28
N LEU A 170 -0.02 9.49 -1.39
CA LEU A 170 -0.92 10.64 -1.38
C LEU A 170 -0.82 11.46 -2.67
N LEU A 171 0.39 11.68 -3.20
CA LEU A 171 0.60 12.38 -4.47
C LEU A 171 -0.06 11.62 -5.62
N THR A 172 0.26 10.34 -5.77
CA THR A 172 -0.24 9.52 -6.90
C THR A 172 -1.75 9.28 -6.81
N ALA A 173 -2.29 9.01 -5.62
CA ALA A 173 -3.73 8.90 -5.40
C ALA A 173 -4.45 10.23 -5.64
N GLY A 174 -3.84 11.35 -5.22
CA GLY A 174 -4.36 12.69 -5.45
C GLY A 174 -4.44 13.02 -6.94
N LEU A 175 -3.42 12.66 -7.73
CA LEU A 175 -3.45 12.82 -9.19
C LEU A 175 -4.54 11.95 -9.84
N ILE A 176 -4.69 10.69 -9.41
CA ILE A 176 -5.78 9.82 -9.87
C ILE A 176 -7.14 10.45 -9.54
N GLY A 177 -7.33 10.91 -8.30
CA GLY A 177 -8.56 11.57 -7.85
C GLY A 177 -8.86 12.86 -8.61
N TYR A 178 -7.85 13.70 -8.84
CA TYR A 178 -7.96 14.95 -9.60
C TYR A 178 -8.45 14.69 -11.04
N SER A 179 -7.98 13.61 -11.67
CA SER A 179 -8.42 13.22 -13.02
C SER A 179 -9.82 12.59 -13.08
N GLY A 180 -10.56 12.54 -11.96
CA GLY A 180 -11.83 11.80 -11.88
C GLY A 180 -11.65 10.30 -12.13
N GLY A 181 -10.45 9.77 -11.89
CA GLY A 181 -10.09 8.38 -12.15
C GLY A 181 -9.65 8.09 -13.59
N ALA A 182 -9.64 9.06 -14.50
CA ALA A 182 -9.25 8.86 -15.90
C ALA A 182 -7.82 8.29 -16.03
N TRP A 183 -6.89 8.81 -15.22
CA TRP A 183 -5.51 8.29 -15.12
C TRP A 183 -5.39 7.04 -14.24
N GLY A 184 -6.48 6.60 -13.61
CA GLY A 184 -6.57 5.34 -12.86
C GLY A 184 -6.92 4.13 -13.73
N GLY A 185 -6.87 4.27 -15.06
CA GLY A 185 -7.16 3.17 -16.00
C GLY A 185 -8.64 2.81 -16.12
N SER A 186 -9.55 3.73 -15.80
CA SER A 186 -11.02 3.54 -15.89
C SER A 186 -11.60 3.65 -17.30
N VAL A 187 -10.79 4.07 -18.29
CA VAL A 187 -11.23 4.25 -19.68
C VAL A 187 -10.77 3.05 -20.53
N GLN A 188 -11.70 2.52 -21.32
CA GLN A 188 -11.63 1.31 -22.14
C GLN A 188 -10.27 1.08 -22.83
N GLY A 189 -9.81 -0.17 -22.80
CA GLY A 189 -8.62 -0.66 -23.47
C GLY A 189 -8.13 -1.97 -22.83
N PRO A 190 -7.32 -2.78 -23.54
CA PRO A 190 -6.72 -3.97 -22.94
C PRO A 190 -5.95 -3.62 -21.66
N GLN A 191 -6.16 -4.40 -20.61
CA GLN A 191 -5.43 -4.31 -19.34
C GLN A 191 -4.57 -5.58 -19.18
N PRO A 192 -3.52 -5.75 -20.00
CA PRO A 192 -2.73 -6.97 -20.02
C PRO A 192 -1.91 -7.15 -18.73
N GLY A 193 -1.54 -8.40 -18.46
CA GLY A 193 -0.68 -8.78 -17.35
C GLY A 193 -1.36 -8.78 -15.98
N LEU A 194 -0.60 -9.28 -15.00
CA LEU A 194 -1.07 -9.57 -13.64
C LEU A 194 -1.72 -8.36 -12.93
N PHE A 195 -1.23 -7.15 -13.19
CA PHE A 195 -1.68 -5.93 -12.51
C PHE A 195 -2.81 -5.22 -13.27
N GLY A 196 -2.96 -5.50 -14.57
CA GLY A 196 -3.95 -4.89 -15.45
C GLY A 196 -3.72 -3.41 -15.70
N TRP A 197 -2.47 -2.96 -15.79
CA TRP A 197 -2.16 -1.58 -16.15
C TRP A 197 -2.32 -1.37 -17.66
N ARG A 198 -2.72 -0.17 -18.07
CA ARG A 198 -2.72 0.21 -19.48
C ARG A 198 -1.30 0.55 -19.89
N VAL A 199 -0.85 -0.02 -21.01
CA VAL A 199 0.46 0.28 -21.58
C VAL A 199 0.48 1.70 -22.14
N GLU A 200 -0.62 2.12 -22.75
CA GLU A 200 -0.74 3.40 -23.45
C GLU A 200 -1.58 4.42 -22.66
N GLY A 201 -1.24 5.71 -22.82
CA GLY A 201 -2.14 6.81 -22.51
C GLY A 201 -2.25 7.17 -21.02
N GLY A 202 -1.18 6.97 -20.25
CA GLY A 202 -1.02 7.67 -18.97
C GLY A 202 -1.65 7.00 -17.73
N ASP A 203 -1.37 5.72 -17.49
CA ASP A 203 -1.87 4.98 -16.32
C ASP A 203 -1.02 5.23 -15.06
N LEU A 204 -1.59 5.97 -14.10
CA LEU A 204 -0.99 6.25 -12.80
C LEU A 204 -1.00 5.06 -11.84
N ARG A 205 -1.70 3.96 -12.14
CA ARG A 205 -1.77 2.80 -11.24
C ARG A 205 -0.39 2.16 -11.00
N ALA A 206 0.50 2.18 -12.00
CA ALA A 206 1.88 1.72 -11.82
C ALA A 206 2.62 2.60 -10.81
N ALA A 207 2.60 3.93 -11.01
CA ALA A 207 3.21 4.89 -10.08
C ALA A 207 2.64 4.74 -8.67
N HIS A 208 1.32 4.61 -8.54
CA HIS A 208 0.63 4.45 -7.27
C HIS A 208 0.94 3.11 -6.57
N PHE A 209 1.06 2.03 -7.34
CA PHE A 209 1.49 0.72 -6.83
C PHE A 209 2.89 0.83 -6.20
N PHE A 210 3.88 1.35 -6.94
CA PHE A 210 5.23 1.51 -6.40
C PHE A 210 5.26 2.52 -5.24
N ALA A 211 4.50 3.62 -5.31
CA ALA A 211 4.37 4.55 -4.19
C ALA A 211 3.94 3.86 -2.90
N THR A 212 2.90 3.02 -2.98
CA THR A 212 2.38 2.27 -1.83
C THR A 212 3.34 1.17 -1.39
N HIS A 213 4.09 0.57 -2.31
CA HIS A 213 5.00 -0.53 -2.01
C HIS A 213 6.42 -0.10 -1.58
N ALA A 214 6.66 1.20 -1.39
CA ALA A 214 7.90 1.71 -0.82
C ALA A 214 8.21 1.06 0.54
N LEU A 215 7.18 0.79 1.36
CA LEU A 215 7.36 0.15 2.67
C LEU A 215 7.86 -1.30 2.60
N GLN A 216 7.66 -2.02 1.50
CA GLN A 216 8.23 -3.37 1.32
C GLN A 216 9.56 -3.32 0.55
N ALA A 217 9.67 -2.46 -0.45
CA ALA A 217 10.84 -2.40 -1.32
C ALA A 217 12.09 -1.86 -0.62
N LEU A 218 11.99 -0.73 0.09
CA LEU A 218 13.17 -0.10 0.71
C LEU A 218 13.83 -0.95 1.81
N PRO A 219 13.10 -1.67 2.69
CA PRO A 219 13.73 -2.60 3.64
C PRO A 219 14.69 -3.62 3.03
N LEU A 220 14.48 -4.04 1.77
CA LEU A 220 15.38 -4.97 1.08
C LEU A 220 16.79 -4.38 0.91
N THR A 221 16.89 -3.06 0.70
CA THR A 221 18.19 -2.36 0.63
C THR A 221 18.92 -2.38 1.97
N GLY A 222 18.18 -2.39 3.08
CA GLY A 222 18.74 -2.55 4.42
C GLY A 222 19.28 -3.95 4.68
N LEU A 223 18.63 -4.98 4.12
CA LEU A 223 19.13 -6.36 4.17
C LEU A 223 20.44 -6.49 3.39
N LEU A 224 20.51 -5.92 2.17
CA LEU A 224 21.73 -5.87 1.38
C LEU A 224 22.85 -5.11 2.11
N ALA A 225 22.50 -4.02 2.79
CA ALA A 225 23.44 -3.22 3.58
C ALA A 225 24.05 -3.97 4.77
N LEU A 226 23.49 -5.11 5.20
CA LEU A 226 24.09 -5.94 6.26
C LEU A 226 25.44 -6.54 5.84
N ALA A 227 25.65 -6.76 4.54
CA ALA A 227 26.88 -7.30 3.98
C ALA A 227 27.96 -6.22 3.74
N LEU A 228 27.66 -4.94 4.03
CA LEU A 228 28.52 -3.81 3.70
C LEU A 228 29.10 -3.14 4.96
N PRO A 229 30.24 -2.43 4.84
CA PRO A 229 30.71 -1.53 5.88
C PRO A 229 29.61 -0.54 6.27
N LYS A 230 29.47 -0.25 7.58
CA LYS A 230 28.35 0.54 8.14
C LYS A 230 28.07 1.84 7.39
N THR A 231 29.13 2.58 7.02
CA THR A 231 29.03 3.85 6.30
C THR A 231 28.50 3.64 4.88
N LEU A 232 29.03 2.66 4.15
CA LEU A 232 28.60 2.34 2.79
C LEU A 232 27.16 1.83 2.76
N GLY A 233 26.80 0.94 3.70
CA GLY A 233 25.43 0.45 3.84
C GLY A 233 24.41 1.56 4.09
N LEU A 234 24.76 2.57 4.90
CA LEU A 234 23.89 3.72 5.13
C LEU A 234 23.73 4.61 3.88
N TRP A 235 24.81 4.81 3.12
CA TRP A 235 24.75 5.53 1.86
C TRP A 235 23.91 4.82 0.81
N LEU A 236 24.07 3.49 0.67
CA LEU A 236 23.24 2.66 -0.19
C LEU A 236 21.75 2.89 0.10
N VAL A 237 21.35 2.80 1.37
CA VAL A 237 19.95 2.99 1.79
C VAL A 237 19.42 4.38 1.47
N ARG A 238 20.22 5.43 1.70
CA ARG A 238 19.83 6.82 1.39
C ARG A 238 19.67 7.06 -0.11
N LEU A 239 20.64 6.60 -0.90
CA LEU A 239 20.61 6.74 -2.35
C LEU A 239 19.46 5.92 -2.95
N ALA A 240 19.21 4.72 -2.43
CA ALA A 240 18.08 3.91 -2.85
C ALA A 240 16.73 4.56 -2.50
N ALA A 241 16.60 5.19 -1.33
CA ALA A 241 15.39 5.92 -0.97
C ALA A 241 15.13 7.12 -1.90
N LEU A 242 16.17 7.90 -2.22
CA LEU A 242 16.08 9.00 -3.19
C LEU A 242 15.76 8.50 -4.59
N GLY A 243 16.45 7.45 -5.04
CA GLY A 243 16.22 6.82 -6.33
C GLY A 243 14.81 6.24 -6.47
N TYR A 244 14.27 5.63 -5.41
CA TYR A 244 12.91 5.10 -5.38
C TYR A 244 11.87 6.22 -5.50
N ALA A 245 12.04 7.31 -4.75
CA ALA A 245 11.17 8.48 -4.85
C ALA A 245 11.24 9.11 -6.25
N GLY A 246 12.44 9.23 -6.82
CA GLY A 246 12.65 9.71 -8.19
C GLY A 246 12.01 8.80 -9.24
N PHE A 247 12.10 7.48 -9.08
CA PHE A 247 11.45 6.50 -9.94
C PHE A 247 9.93 6.62 -9.93
N VAL A 248 9.32 6.72 -8.75
CA VAL A 248 7.87 6.93 -8.61
C VAL A 248 7.45 8.26 -9.23
N ALA A 249 8.20 9.33 -9.00
CA ALA A 249 7.93 10.65 -9.58
C ALA A 249 8.04 10.64 -11.11
N TRP A 250 9.04 9.92 -11.66
CA TRP A 250 9.21 9.75 -13.09
C TRP A 250 8.04 8.98 -13.71
N LEU A 251 7.59 7.87 -13.10
CA LEU A 251 6.40 7.15 -13.56
C LEU A 251 5.15 8.03 -13.51
N ALA A 252 4.96 8.78 -12.42
CA ALA A 252 3.82 9.69 -12.29
C ALA A 252 3.86 10.79 -13.35
N HIS A 253 5.04 11.38 -13.60
CA HIS A 253 5.23 12.40 -14.62
C HIS A 253 4.98 11.87 -16.04
N GLY A 254 5.50 10.69 -16.36
CA GLY A 254 5.24 10.01 -17.63
C GLY A 254 3.74 9.78 -17.82
N ALA A 255 3.06 9.29 -16.79
CA ALA A 255 1.63 9.05 -16.85
C ALA A 255 0.82 10.34 -17.12
N VAL A 256 1.06 11.43 -16.37
CA VAL A 256 0.33 12.69 -16.59
C VAL A 256 0.66 13.40 -17.90
N THR A 257 1.80 13.08 -18.52
CA THR A 257 2.19 13.59 -19.84
C THR A 257 1.80 12.67 -20.99
N GLY A 258 1.09 11.56 -20.70
CA GLY A 258 0.59 10.62 -21.70
C GLY A 258 1.65 9.69 -22.28
N GLN A 259 2.80 9.54 -21.62
CA GLN A 259 3.82 8.57 -22.01
C GLN A 259 3.37 7.14 -21.72
N ASP A 260 3.86 6.22 -22.54
CA ASP A 260 3.62 4.79 -22.36
C ASP A 260 4.37 4.24 -21.14
N LEU A 261 3.85 3.16 -20.57
CA LEU A 261 4.54 2.44 -19.52
C LEU A 261 5.87 1.86 -20.05
N PRO A 262 6.95 1.95 -19.26
CA PRO A 262 8.23 1.35 -19.63
C PRO A 262 8.08 -0.14 -19.95
N PRO A 263 8.70 -0.66 -21.03
CA PRO A 263 8.53 -2.05 -21.45
C PRO A 263 8.86 -3.08 -20.37
N VAL A 264 9.79 -2.78 -19.46
CA VAL A 264 10.16 -3.64 -18.32
C VAL A 264 9.01 -3.84 -17.31
N LEU A 265 8.01 -2.96 -17.31
CA LEU A 265 6.81 -3.05 -16.48
C LEU A 265 5.62 -3.68 -17.23
N VAL A 266 5.78 -3.95 -18.52
CA VAL A 266 4.76 -4.57 -19.36
C VAL A 266 5.04 -6.07 -19.42
N TRP A 267 4.14 -6.88 -18.85
CA TRP A 267 4.25 -8.33 -18.84
C TRP A 267 3.31 -8.92 -19.89
N PRO A 268 3.78 -9.81 -20.78
CA PRO A 268 3.03 -10.27 -21.96
C PRO A 268 2.03 -11.40 -21.66
N PHE A 269 1.26 -11.31 -20.57
CA PHE A 269 0.27 -12.33 -20.20
C PHE A 269 -1.16 -11.86 -20.47
#